data_AF-A0A381T405-F1
#
_entry.id   AF-A0A381T405-F1
#
_cell.length_a   1.000
_cell.length_b   1.000
_cell.length_c   1.000
_cell.angle_alpha   90.00
_cell.angle_beta   90.00
_cell.angle_gamma   90.00
#
_symmetry.space_group_name_H-M   'P 1'
#
loop_
_entity.id
_entity.type
_entity.pdbx_description
1 polymer ?
#
loop_
_entity_poly.entity_id
_entity_poly.type
_entity_poly.pdbx_seq_one_letter_code
_entity_poly.pdbx_strand_id
1 'polypeptide(L)'
;MIRKNRQETIAPYLKDASNYSGGAAKEVLIPENLVEIAEFLKNDSRPVTIAGAGTGLNASRIPSEGVIISLERFDEIETVENGEVWLGPAATLAELQEHLKNSGWFYPPNPTETNASIGGTLATNASGSRSYKYGVTRDFIRAVECILADGRKVLLKRGHKISDPLCMDDGSKIIFPEIVYTSPNC
;
A
#
# COMPACT_ATOMS: atom_id res chain seq x y z
N MET A 1 -18.27 -3.76 -4.61
CA MET A 1 -17.33 -2.80 -5.21
C MET A 1 -18.08 -1.57 -5.67
N ILE A 2 -17.88 -0.48 -4.96
CA ILE A 2 -18.48 0.82 -5.29
C ILE A 2 -17.71 1.42 -6.47
N ARG A 3 -18.45 2.01 -7.43
CA ARG A 3 -17.87 2.70 -8.61
C ARG A 3 -18.33 4.15 -8.63
N LYS A 4 -17.38 5.09 -8.61
CA LYS A 4 -17.61 6.52 -8.78
C LYS A 4 -17.22 6.91 -10.21
N ASN A 5 -18.19 7.40 -10.99
CA ASN A 5 -17.99 7.84 -12.39
C ASN A 5 -18.45 9.29 -12.64
N ARG A 6 -18.94 9.98 -11.60
CA ARG A 6 -19.33 11.40 -11.68
C ARG A 6 -18.15 12.28 -11.32
N GLN A 7 -17.93 13.35 -12.08
CA GLN A 7 -16.81 14.27 -11.91
C GLN A 7 -16.71 14.81 -10.46
N GLU A 8 -17.83 15.19 -9.85
CA GLU A 8 -17.89 15.67 -8.45
C GLU A 8 -17.39 14.64 -7.43
N THR A 9 -17.64 13.35 -7.67
CA THR A 9 -17.22 12.26 -6.78
C THR A 9 -15.78 11.79 -7.03
N ILE A 10 -15.25 12.05 -8.24
CA ILE A 10 -13.88 11.69 -8.63
C ILE A 10 -12.90 12.81 -8.28
N ALA A 11 -13.32 14.08 -8.37
CA ALA A 11 -12.47 15.25 -8.18
C ALA A 11 -11.61 15.21 -6.90
N PRO A 12 -12.07 14.70 -5.73
CA PRO A 12 -11.23 14.56 -4.55
C PRO A 12 -10.02 13.63 -4.75
N TYR A 13 -10.09 12.66 -5.66
CA TYR A 13 -9.00 11.72 -5.95
C TYR A 13 -7.99 12.23 -6.96
N LEU A 14 -8.31 13.32 -7.69
CA LEU A 14 -7.46 13.92 -8.72
C LEU A 14 -6.60 15.08 -8.20
N LYS A 15 -6.39 15.13 -6.88
CA LYS A 15 -5.55 16.09 -6.17
C LYS A 15 -4.90 15.43 -4.94
N ASP A 16 -3.81 16.01 -4.47
CA ASP A 16 -3.14 15.62 -3.23
C ASP A 16 -2.46 16.83 -2.56
N ALA A 17 -1.71 16.59 -1.48
CA ALA A 17 -1.04 17.64 -0.72
C ALA A 17 0.12 18.33 -1.48
N SER A 18 0.49 17.88 -2.69
CA SER A 18 1.46 18.58 -3.54
C SER A 18 0.90 19.84 -4.20
N ASN A 19 -0.41 20.08 -4.08
CA ASN A 19 -1.18 21.07 -4.85
C ASN A 19 -1.29 20.80 -6.35
N TYR A 20 -0.78 19.66 -6.84
CA TYR A 20 -1.05 19.23 -8.20
C TYR A 20 -2.51 18.78 -8.34
N SER A 21 -3.11 19.09 -9.49
CA SER A 21 -4.44 18.61 -9.87
C SER A 21 -4.52 18.43 -11.39
N GLY A 22 -5.47 17.62 -11.85
CA GLY A 22 -5.71 17.43 -13.29
C GLY A 22 -5.41 16.03 -13.84
N GLY A 23 -5.56 14.98 -13.02
CA GLY A 23 -5.49 13.60 -13.51
C GLY A 23 -6.61 13.24 -14.50
N ALA A 24 -6.40 12.17 -15.28
CA ALA A 24 -7.26 11.81 -16.40
C ALA A 24 -8.25 10.65 -16.11
N ALA A 25 -8.17 10.03 -14.93
CA ALA A 25 -9.06 8.92 -14.60
C ALA A 25 -10.52 9.38 -14.54
N LYS A 26 -11.39 8.57 -15.16
CA LYS A 26 -12.84 8.80 -15.23
C LYS A 26 -13.64 7.87 -14.32
N GLU A 27 -12.95 7.05 -13.54
CA GLU A 27 -13.55 6.05 -12.68
C GLU A 27 -12.67 5.85 -11.43
N VAL A 28 -13.31 5.86 -10.26
CA VAL A 28 -12.71 5.43 -8.99
C VAL A 28 -13.46 4.19 -8.53
N LEU A 29 -12.72 3.13 -8.28
CA LEU A 29 -13.18 1.87 -7.73
C LEU A 29 -12.86 1.84 -6.24
N ILE A 30 -13.85 1.52 -5.42
CA ILE A 30 -13.70 1.36 -3.98
C ILE A 30 -14.14 -0.07 -3.64
N PRO A 31 -13.20 -1.01 -3.61
CA PRO A 31 -13.46 -2.38 -3.25
C PRO A 31 -13.74 -2.48 -1.75
N GLU A 32 -14.61 -3.42 -1.39
CA GLU A 32 -15.02 -3.70 -0.01
C GLU A 32 -14.31 -4.94 0.55
N ASN A 33 -13.64 -5.71 -0.31
CA ASN A 33 -12.85 -6.88 0.05
C ASN A 33 -11.81 -7.17 -1.05
N LEU A 34 -10.90 -8.10 -0.76
CA LEU A 34 -9.82 -8.45 -1.68
C LEU A 34 -10.28 -9.23 -2.92
N VAL A 35 -11.41 -9.94 -2.84
CA VAL A 35 -11.97 -10.69 -3.98
C VAL A 35 -12.34 -9.71 -5.08
N GLU A 36 -12.94 -8.57 -4.74
CA GLU A 36 -13.29 -7.54 -5.72
C GLU A 36 -12.08 -6.93 -6.43
N ILE A 37 -10.95 -6.77 -5.71
CA ILE A 37 -9.69 -6.31 -6.30
C ILE A 37 -9.15 -7.37 -7.26
N ALA A 38 -9.10 -8.63 -6.81
CA ALA A 38 -8.60 -9.75 -7.60
C ALA A 38 -9.42 -9.95 -8.89
N GLU A 39 -10.75 -9.95 -8.79
CA GLU A 39 -11.65 -10.07 -9.93
C GLU A 39 -11.51 -8.89 -10.90
N PHE A 40 -11.36 -7.67 -10.39
CA PHE A 40 -11.16 -6.50 -11.25
C PHE A 40 -9.85 -6.63 -12.04
N LEU A 41 -8.72 -6.85 -11.35
CA LEU A 41 -7.39 -6.92 -11.98
C LEU A 41 -7.27 -8.09 -12.96
N LYS A 42 -7.96 -9.21 -12.71
CA LYS A 42 -7.99 -10.35 -13.61
C LYS A 42 -8.71 -10.07 -14.93
N ASN A 43 -9.73 -9.21 -14.90
CA ASN A 43 -10.62 -8.98 -16.04
C ASN A 43 -10.45 -7.61 -16.71
N ASP A 44 -9.64 -6.72 -16.15
CA ASP A 44 -9.42 -5.36 -16.64
C ASP A 44 -7.93 -5.04 -16.69
N SER A 45 -7.45 -4.70 -17.88
CA SER A 45 -6.03 -4.40 -18.14
C SER A 45 -5.73 -2.90 -18.18
N ARG A 46 -6.69 -2.03 -17.85
CA ARG A 46 -6.44 -0.59 -17.80
C ARG A 46 -5.36 -0.28 -16.74
N PRO A 47 -4.49 0.71 -16.96
CA PRO A 47 -3.56 1.15 -15.93
C PRO A 47 -4.30 1.50 -14.63
N VAL A 48 -3.72 1.07 -13.51
CA VAL A 48 -4.29 1.26 -12.18
C VAL A 48 -3.40 2.18 -11.36
N THR A 49 -3.99 3.19 -10.75
CA THR A 49 -3.35 3.99 -9.69
C THR A 49 -4.05 3.70 -8.37
N ILE A 50 -3.27 3.32 -7.35
CA ILE A 50 -3.80 3.13 -6.00
C ILE A 50 -3.86 4.50 -5.30
N ALA A 51 -5.03 4.84 -4.77
CA ALA A 51 -5.23 6.04 -3.97
C ALA A 51 -5.30 5.70 -2.47
N GLY A 52 -4.32 6.22 -1.71
CA GLY A 52 -4.35 6.28 -0.25
C GLY A 52 -4.93 7.60 0.28
N ALA A 53 -4.48 8.05 1.45
CA ALA A 53 -5.02 9.23 2.14
C ALA A 53 -4.87 10.58 1.41
N GLY A 54 -3.93 10.72 0.46
CA GLY A 54 -3.72 11.98 -0.29
C GLY A 54 -2.81 13.00 0.34
N THR A 55 -2.05 12.56 1.32
CA THR A 55 -1.04 13.35 2.00
C THR A 55 0.31 13.40 1.27
N GLY A 56 0.42 12.75 0.11
CA GLY A 56 1.63 12.74 -0.71
C GLY A 56 1.95 14.12 -1.30
N LEU A 57 3.23 14.40 -1.48
CA LEU A 57 3.76 15.69 -1.97
C LEU A 57 4.32 15.60 -3.40
N ASN A 58 4.03 14.51 -4.12
CA ASN A 58 4.63 14.23 -5.43
C ASN A 58 3.61 13.81 -6.50
N ALA A 59 2.32 14.07 -6.31
CA ALA A 59 1.25 13.75 -7.27
C ALA A 59 1.09 12.24 -7.58
N SER A 60 1.74 11.33 -6.84
CA SER A 60 1.79 9.89 -7.17
C SER A 60 0.43 9.18 -7.15
N ARG A 61 -0.57 9.74 -6.45
CA ARG A 61 -1.94 9.21 -6.45
C ARG A 61 -2.80 9.72 -7.61
N ILE A 62 -2.28 10.63 -8.45
CA ILE A 62 -3.03 11.32 -9.49
C ILE A 62 -2.69 10.66 -10.84
N PRO A 63 -3.62 9.89 -11.43
CA PRO A 63 -3.34 9.13 -12.64
C PRO A 63 -3.28 10.00 -13.90
N SER A 64 -2.33 9.71 -14.79
CA SER A 64 -2.30 10.23 -16.16
C SER A 64 -3.28 9.53 -17.10
N GLU A 65 -3.72 8.32 -16.76
CA GLU A 65 -4.67 7.49 -17.52
C GLU A 65 -5.24 6.37 -16.65
N GLY A 66 -6.20 5.60 -17.19
CA GLY A 66 -6.72 4.40 -16.54
C GLY A 66 -7.72 4.69 -15.42
N VAL A 67 -7.66 3.88 -14.35
CA VAL A 67 -8.60 3.93 -13.22
C VAL A 67 -7.88 4.14 -11.89
N ILE A 68 -8.63 4.65 -10.92
CA ILE A 68 -8.17 4.73 -9.54
C ILE A 68 -8.79 3.57 -8.75
N ILE A 69 -8.00 2.86 -7.96
CA ILE A 69 -8.50 1.99 -6.89
C ILE A 69 -8.21 2.68 -5.56
N SER A 70 -9.25 3.04 -4.82
CA SER A 70 -9.11 3.58 -3.47
C SER A 70 -9.32 2.48 -2.44
N LEU A 71 -8.34 2.31 -1.56
CA LEU A 71 -8.40 1.31 -0.49
C LEU A 71 -9.09 1.83 0.77
N GLU A 72 -9.88 2.90 0.68
CA GLU A 72 -10.47 3.62 1.82
C GLU A 72 -11.41 2.80 2.70
N ARG A 73 -11.79 1.59 2.29
CA ARG A 73 -12.59 0.63 3.08
C ARG A 73 -11.77 -0.37 3.88
N PHE A 74 -10.45 -0.38 3.73
CA PHE A 74 -9.56 -1.26 4.45
C PHE A 74 -8.85 -0.49 5.56
N ASP A 75 -9.62 -0.01 6.54
CA ASP A 75 -9.20 0.85 7.66
C ASP A 75 -9.21 0.11 9.02
N GLU A 76 -9.53 -1.18 9.02
CA GLU A 76 -9.53 -2.01 10.23
C GLU A 76 -8.14 -2.11 10.87
N ILE A 77 -8.09 -2.05 12.20
CA ILE A 77 -6.89 -2.27 13.00
C ILE A 77 -7.21 -3.38 14.00
N GLU A 78 -6.54 -4.52 13.87
CA GLU A 78 -6.72 -5.67 14.74
C GLU A 78 -6.06 -5.46 16.12
N THR A 79 -6.22 -6.44 17.01
CA THR A 79 -5.60 -6.39 18.34
C THR A 79 -4.09 -6.54 18.24
N VAL A 80 -3.37 -5.78 19.06
CA VAL A 80 -1.91 -5.89 19.18
C VAL A 80 -1.55 -7.11 20.02
N GLU A 81 -0.72 -7.99 19.47
CA GLU A 81 -0.18 -9.16 20.15
C GLU A 81 1.34 -9.16 20.08
N ASN A 82 2.02 -9.10 21.23
CA ASN A 82 3.50 -9.08 21.32
C ASN A 82 4.18 -8.00 20.47
N GLY A 83 3.51 -6.86 20.26
CA GLY A 83 4.01 -5.75 19.44
C GLY A 83 3.78 -5.90 17.93
N GLU A 84 3.09 -6.95 17.50
CA GLU A 84 2.61 -7.12 16.14
C GLU A 84 1.12 -6.77 16.05
N VAL A 85 0.71 -6.17 14.93
CA VAL A 85 -0.68 -5.81 14.66
C VAL A 85 -0.94 -5.94 13.17
N TRP A 86 -2.05 -6.59 12.82
CA TRP A 86 -2.59 -6.56 11.47
C TRP A 86 -3.47 -5.32 11.31
N LEU A 87 -3.30 -4.62 10.19
CA LEU A 87 -4.05 -3.41 9.90
C LEU A 87 -4.23 -3.25 8.41
N GLY A 88 -5.39 -2.70 8.04
CA GLY A 88 -5.70 -2.36 6.67
C GLY A 88 -4.87 -1.18 6.16
N PRO A 89 -4.57 -1.13 4.85
CA PRO A 89 -3.74 -0.09 4.25
C PRO A 89 -4.27 1.34 4.38
N ALA A 90 -5.57 1.53 4.66
CA ALA A 90 -6.16 2.87 4.84
C ALA A 90 -6.09 3.39 6.28
N ALA A 91 -5.80 2.55 7.27
CA ALA A 91 -5.61 2.97 8.65
C ALA A 91 -4.55 4.09 8.73
N THR A 92 -4.91 5.22 9.31
CA THR A 92 -4.03 6.38 9.44
C THR A 92 -3.02 6.19 10.56
N LEU A 93 -1.92 6.92 10.50
CA LEU A 93 -0.95 6.92 11.60
C LEU A 93 -1.56 7.48 12.89
N ALA A 94 -2.50 8.42 12.79
CA ALA A 94 -3.24 8.95 13.93
C ALA A 94 -4.09 7.85 14.61
N GLU A 95 -4.85 7.08 13.83
CA GLU A 95 -5.65 5.95 14.35
C GLU A 95 -4.75 4.87 14.96
N LEU A 96 -3.65 4.52 14.30
CA LEU A 96 -2.69 3.56 14.84
C LEU A 96 -2.07 4.06 16.16
N GLN A 97 -1.69 5.33 16.24
CA GLN A 97 -1.14 5.88 17.49
C GLN A 97 -2.16 5.86 18.63
N GLU A 98 -3.42 6.19 18.35
CA GLU A 98 -4.48 6.13 19.36
C GLU A 98 -4.75 4.68 19.80
N HIS A 99 -4.80 3.74 18.85
CA HIS A 99 -4.94 2.30 19.13
C HIS A 99 -3.82 1.78 20.05
N LEU A 100 -2.59 2.28 19.87
CA LEU A 100 -1.42 1.85 20.64
C LEU A 100 -1.26 2.56 22.00
N LYS A 101 -2.03 3.62 22.30
CA LYS A 101 -1.78 4.60 23.36
C LYS A 101 -1.61 4.06 24.79
N ASN A 102 -2.05 2.83 25.06
CA ASN A 102 -1.87 2.16 26.36
C ASN A 102 -1.30 0.74 26.25
N SER A 103 -0.80 0.36 25.08
CA SER A 103 -0.32 -1.01 24.80
C SER A 103 1.13 -1.26 25.22
N GLY A 104 1.89 -0.19 25.53
CA GLY A 104 3.35 -0.24 25.67
C GLY A 104 4.10 -0.23 24.33
N TRP A 105 3.38 -0.31 23.20
CA TRP A 105 3.92 -0.26 21.85
C TRP A 105 3.60 1.10 21.18
N PHE A 106 4.29 1.42 20.08
CA PHE A 106 4.06 2.66 19.32
C PHE A 106 4.59 2.52 17.88
N TYR A 107 4.14 3.38 16.97
CA TYR A 107 4.66 3.48 15.61
C TYR A 107 5.95 4.35 15.54
N PRO A 108 7.14 3.77 15.23
CA PRO A 108 8.39 4.50 15.49
C PRO A 108 8.82 5.60 14.49
N PRO A 109 8.70 5.47 13.16
CA PRO A 109 9.28 6.41 12.18
C PRO A 109 8.82 7.88 12.31
N ASN A 110 7.60 8.11 12.82
CA ASN A 110 6.95 9.41 12.97
C ASN A 110 7.05 10.34 11.73
N PRO A 111 6.48 9.96 10.57
CA PRO A 111 6.20 10.87 9.47
C PRO A 111 5.36 12.03 10.02
N THR A 112 5.81 13.25 9.80
CA THR A 112 5.23 14.47 10.40
C THR A 112 3.78 14.74 9.98
N GLU A 113 3.25 13.97 9.03
CA GLU A 113 1.86 14.00 8.58
C GLU A 113 1.12 12.76 9.11
N THR A 114 0.36 12.94 10.19
CA THR A 114 -0.31 11.83 10.90
C THR A 114 -1.57 11.35 10.21
N ASN A 115 -2.14 12.11 9.26
CA ASN A 115 -3.27 11.65 8.44
C ASN A 115 -2.81 10.73 7.30
N ALA A 116 -1.50 10.52 7.13
CA ALA A 116 -1.00 9.53 6.19
C ALA A 116 -1.50 8.13 6.59
N SER A 117 -1.94 7.36 5.61
CA SER A 117 -2.34 5.97 5.76
C SER A 117 -1.11 5.05 5.79
N ILE A 118 -1.14 3.96 6.56
CA ILE A 118 -0.03 2.99 6.68
C ILE A 118 0.37 2.39 5.33
N GLY A 119 -0.58 2.13 4.43
CA GLY A 119 -0.28 1.65 3.07
C GLY A 119 0.50 2.68 2.26
N GLY A 120 0.16 3.96 2.41
CA GLY A 120 0.87 5.07 1.78
C GLY A 120 2.28 5.27 2.33
N THR A 121 2.47 5.18 3.65
CA THR A 121 3.80 5.27 4.26
C THR A 121 4.68 4.08 3.88
N LEU A 122 4.11 2.89 3.77
CA LEU A 122 4.81 1.70 3.27
C LEU A 122 5.24 1.85 1.80
N ALA A 123 4.31 2.26 0.93
CA ALA A 123 4.58 2.43 -0.50
C ALA A 123 5.71 3.45 -0.73
N THR A 124 5.70 4.55 0.00
CA THR A 124 6.71 5.63 -0.09
C THR A 124 7.96 5.39 0.76
N ASN A 125 7.99 4.34 1.59
CA ASN A 125 8.99 4.12 2.63
C ASN A 125 9.19 5.36 3.53
N ALA A 126 8.09 5.96 3.97
CA ALA A 126 8.14 7.22 4.69
C ALA A 126 9.05 7.12 5.92
N SER A 127 9.90 8.11 6.08
CA SER A 127 10.68 8.36 7.27
C SER A 127 9.97 9.41 8.12
N GLY A 128 10.70 10.06 9.03
CA GLY A 128 10.16 11.18 9.78
C GLY A 128 11.14 11.71 10.80
N SER A 129 10.64 12.50 11.74
CA SER A 129 11.45 13.17 12.77
C SER A 129 12.24 12.20 13.67
N ARG A 130 11.84 10.93 13.70
CA ARG A 130 12.43 9.88 14.55
C ARG A 130 13.36 8.94 13.79
N SER A 131 13.61 9.19 12.51
CA SER A 131 14.37 8.28 11.64
C SER A 131 15.82 8.06 12.06
N TYR A 132 16.46 9.05 12.69
CA TYR A 132 17.84 8.90 13.20
C TYR A 132 17.97 7.74 14.21
N LYS A 133 16.97 7.55 15.08
CA LYS A 133 16.98 6.49 16.10
C LYS A 133 16.30 5.21 15.62
N TYR A 134 15.21 5.32 14.87
CA TYR A 134 14.34 4.19 14.58
C TYR A 134 14.32 3.74 13.12
N GLY A 135 14.89 4.52 12.19
CA GLY A 135 14.84 4.18 10.77
C GLY A 135 13.50 4.55 10.10
N VAL A 136 13.12 3.77 9.10
CA VAL A 136 12.02 4.10 8.17
C VAL A 136 10.86 3.11 8.26
N THR A 137 9.72 3.42 7.64
CA THR A 137 8.50 2.59 7.69
C THR A 137 8.78 1.12 7.40
N ARG A 138 9.54 0.82 6.34
CA ARG A 138 9.81 -0.56 5.97
C ARG A 138 10.55 -1.33 7.06
N ASP A 139 11.33 -0.72 7.94
CA ASP A 139 12.05 -1.47 8.99
C ASP A 139 11.10 -2.18 9.97
N PHE A 140 9.86 -1.67 10.10
CA PHE A 140 8.84 -2.17 11.02
C PHE A 140 7.77 -3.04 10.36
N ILE A 141 7.84 -3.27 9.04
CA ILE A 141 6.87 -4.13 8.35
C ILE A 141 7.37 -5.57 8.30
N ARG A 142 6.62 -6.49 8.93
CA ARG A 142 6.95 -7.93 8.99
C ARG A 142 6.38 -8.73 7.81
N ALA A 143 5.17 -8.39 7.39
CA ALA A 143 4.50 -9.03 6.26
C ALA A 143 3.55 -8.05 5.57
N VAL A 144 3.19 -8.35 4.32
CA VAL A 144 2.19 -7.63 3.53
C VAL A 144 1.39 -8.64 2.72
N GLU A 145 0.08 -8.56 2.82
CA GLU A 145 -0.83 -9.26 1.93
C GLU A 145 -1.10 -8.40 0.70
N CYS A 146 -0.81 -8.94 -0.49
CA CYS A 146 -0.88 -8.20 -1.75
C CYS A 146 -1.73 -8.95 -2.77
N ILE A 147 -2.40 -8.19 -3.65
CA ILE A 147 -2.96 -8.69 -4.90
C ILE A 147 -2.05 -8.23 -6.04
N LEU A 148 -1.58 -9.17 -6.85
CA LEU A 148 -0.75 -8.92 -8.03
C LEU A 148 -1.61 -8.37 -9.18
N ALA A 149 -0.95 -7.79 -10.18
CA ALA A 149 -1.63 -7.17 -11.34
C ALA A 149 -2.50 -8.14 -12.15
N ASP A 150 -2.32 -9.45 -12.00
CA ASP A 150 -3.14 -10.49 -12.62
C ASP A 150 -4.26 -11.04 -11.70
N GLY A 151 -4.45 -10.40 -10.55
CA GLY A 151 -5.45 -10.76 -9.55
C GLY A 151 -5.02 -11.87 -8.57
N ARG A 152 -3.82 -12.43 -8.69
CA ARG A 152 -3.35 -13.46 -7.73
C ARG A 152 -2.99 -12.85 -6.39
N LYS A 153 -3.38 -13.52 -5.30
CA LYS A 153 -3.08 -13.12 -3.93
C LYS A 153 -1.78 -13.77 -3.44
N VAL A 154 -0.96 -12.99 -2.73
CA VAL A 154 0.29 -13.44 -2.13
C VAL A 154 0.54 -12.79 -0.77
N LEU A 155 1.05 -13.56 0.19
CA LEU A 155 1.58 -13.06 1.45
C LEU A 155 3.11 -12.93 1.38
N LEU A 156 3.61 -11.70 1.34
CA LEU A 156 5.04 -11.40 1.35
C LEU A 156 5.50 -11.24 2.80
N LYS A 157 6.50 -12.02 3.22
CA LYS A 157 7.09 -11.91 4.57
C LYS A 157 8.53 -11.45 4.49
N ARG A 158 8.94 -10.64 5.46
CA ARG A 158 10.35 -10.23 5.61
C ARG A 158 11.23 -11.46 5.75
N GLY A 159 12.31 -11.49 4.98
CA GLY A 159 13.26 -12.61 4.94
C GLY A 159 13.03 -13.60 3.80
N HIS A 160 11.93 -13.50 3.04
CA HIS A 160 11.80 -14.22 1.78
C HIS A 160 12.95 -13.83 0.84
N LYS A 161 13.67 -14.83 0.32
CA LYS A 161 14.76 -14.60 -0.62
C LYS A 161 14.22 -14.62 -2.05
N ILE A 162 14.90 -13.91 -2.95
CA ILE A 162 14.57 -13.96 -4.38
C ILE A 162 14.75 -15.36 -5.00
N SER A 163 15.56 -16.22 -4.36
CA SER A 163 15.71 -17.63 -4.72
C SER A 163 14.51 -18.48 -4.34
N ASP A 164 13.66 -18.01 -3.43
CA ASP A 164 12.48 -18.74 -2.98
C ASP A 164 11.31 -18.42 -3.94
N PRO A 165 10.55 -19.42 -4.41
CA PRO A 165 9.37 -19.15 -5.23
C PRO A 165 8.35 -18.35 -4.44
N LEU A 166 7.75 -17.31 -5.05
CA LEU A 166 6.55 -16.70 -4.48
C LEU A 166 5.39 -17.66 -4.67
N CYS A 167 4.85 -18.18 -3.56
CA CYS A 167 3.69 -19.06 -3.56
C CYS A 167 2.43 -18.22 -3.40
N MET A 168 1.51 -18.37 -4.36
CA MET A 168 0.20 -17.72 -4.35
C MET A 168 -0.80 -18.57 -3.56
N ASP A 169 -1.92 -17.97 -3.17
CA ASP A 169 -2.99 -18.67 -2.43
C ASP A 169 -3.64 -19.81 -3.24
N ASP A 170 -3.64 -19.70 -4.57
CA ASP A 170 -4.14 -20.75 -5.48
C ASP A 170 -3.14 -21.90 -5.70
N GLY A 171 -2.01 -21.87 -5.01
CA GLY A 171 -0.92 -22.86 -5.12
C GLY A 171 0.02 -22.63 -6.31
N SER A 172 -0.28 -21.67 -7.19
CA SER A 172 0.65 -21.29 -8.27
C SER A 172 1.91 -20.64 -7.71
N LYS A 173 2.99 -20.70 -8.49
CA LYS A 173 4.30 -20.18 -8.08
C LYS A 173 4.85 -19.22 -9.12
N ILE A 174 5.46 -18.14 -8.68
CA ILE A 174 6.33 -17.29 -9.49
C ILE A 174 7.77 -17.63 -9.13
N ILE A 175 8.52 -18.09 -10.13
CA ILE A 175 9.96 -18.34 -10.03
C ILE A 175 10.64 -17.14 -10.68
N PHE A 176 11.51 -16.46 -9.93
CA PHE A 176 12.29 -15.37 -10.47
C PHE A 176 13.39 -15.92 -11.39
N PRO A 177 13.77 -15.21 -12.47
CA PRO A 177 14.83 -15.66 -13.35
C PRO A 177 16.16 -15.77 -12.59
N GLU A 178 16.92 -16.84 -12.84
CA GLU A 178 18.26 -17.01 -12.30
C GLU A 178 19.22 -16.00 -12.96
N ILE A 179 20.04 -15.33 -12.14
CA ILE A 179 21.09 -14.42 -12.61
C ILE A 179 22.44 -15.03 -12.25
N VAL A 180 23.22 -15.40 -13.26
CA VAL A 180 24.63 -15.79 -13.10
C VAL A 180 25.50 -14.59 -13.46
N TYR A 181 26.33 -14.14 -12.53
CA TYR A 181 27.29 -13.05 -12.72
C TYR A 181 28.70 -13.55 -12.40
N THR A 182 29.65 -13.29 -13.29
CA THR A 182 31.08 -13.57 -13.07
C THR A 182 31.81 -12.24 -12.86
N SER A 183 32.45 -12.07 -11.69
CA SER A 183 33.33 -10.94 -11.43
C SER A 183 34.67 -11.15 -12.15
N PRO A 184 35.32 -10.10 -12.71
CA PRO A 184 36.70 -10.20 -13.14
C PRO A 184 37.63 -10.50 -11.94
N ASN A 185 38.76 -11.15 -12.22
CA ASN A 185 39.83 -11.33 -11.25
C ASN A 185 40.55 -9.99 -11.04
N CYS A 186 40.77 -9.61 -9.78
CA CYS A 186 41.55 -8.42 -9.40
C CYS A 186 43.05 -8.63 -9.68
#